data_AF-A0AAD7W5Y3-F1
#
_entry.id   AF-A0AAD7W5Y3-F1
#
_cell.length_a   1.000
_cell.length_b   1.000
_cell.length_c   1.000
_cell.angle_alpha   90.00
_cell.angle_beta   90.00
_cell.angle_gamma   90.00
#
_symmetry.space_group_name_H-M   'P 1'
#
loop_
_entity.id
_entity.type
_entity.pdbx_description
1 polymer ?
#
loop_
_entity_poly.entity_id
_entity_poly.type
_entity_poly.pdbx_seq_one_letter_code
_entity_poly.pdbx_strand_id
1 'polypeptide(L)'
;MLRHFVKRELLHDISLLQLVKLDVSDKKNWVHPTEVKIGLGAESVLKVPLSKEMLASAASARSRYRMHLEEEKRKKMSDVQGQKRKAAEEEIEELKKSKATLKAVTNSLSQDADQLAEKAEGKAGTLMAQLITKSNTLRKRHREKMVELKKVEAELEKRATELRYMPPE
;
A
#
# COMPACT_ATOMS: atom_id res chain seq x y z
N MET A 1 16.43 -14.86 31.66
CA MET A 1 17.63 -15.69 31.39
C MET A 1 17.42 -17.06 32.04
N LEU A 2 17.32 -18.13 31.25
CA LEU A 2 17.33 -19.50 31.77
C LEU A 2 18.77 -19.88 32.13
N ARG A 3 19.02 -20.23 33.39
CA ARG A 3 20.32 -20.75 33.84
C ARG A 3 20.34 -22.25 33.55
N HIS A 4 21.31 -22.70 32.75
CA HIS A 4 21.47 -24.10 32.36
C HIS A 4 22.37 -24.80 33.38
N PHE A 5 22.02 -26.01 33.83
CA PHE A 5 22.79 -26.82 34.79
C PHE A 5 22.73 -28.30 34.42
N VAL A 6 23.78 -29.06 34.76
CA VAL A 6 23.86 -30.52 34.56
C VAL A 6 23.95 -31.19 35.91
N LYS A 7 23.24 -32.29 36.15
CA LYS A 7 23.35 -33.03 37.41
C LYS A 7 24.64 -33.84 37.48
N ARG A 8 25.34 -33.81 38.61
CA ARG A 8 26.59 -34.55 38.88
C ARG A 8 26.44 -36.06 38.65
N GLU A 9 25.28 -36.62 38.97
CA GLU A 9 24.98 -38.04 38.80
C GLU A 9 25.09 -38.47 37.33
N LEU A 10 24.70 -37.61 36.38
CA LEU A 10 24.78 -37.87 34.93
C LEU A 10 26.21 -37.94 34.37
N LEU A 11 27.23 -37.67 35.20
CA LEU A 11 28.63 -37.78 34.82
C LEU A 11 29.20 -39.20 35.01
N HIS A 12 28.42 -40.12 35.60
CA HIS A 12 28.74 -41.55 35.69
C HIS A 12 27.84 -42.34 34.72
N ASP A 13 28.22 -43.55 34.34
CA ASP A 13 27.38 -44.40 33.49
C ASP A 13 26.10 -44.81 34.23
N ILE A 14 24.99 -44.15 33.90
CA ILE A 14 23.68 -44.38 34.49
C ILE A 14 22.81 -45.20 33.53
N SER A 15 22.12 -46.21 34.05
CA SER A 15 21.14 -46.99 33.28
C SER A 15 19.84 -46.19 33.02
N LEU A 16 19.14 -46.47 31.92
CA LEU A 16 17.87 -45.81 31.56
C LEU A 16 16.83 -45.81 32.69
N LEU A 17 16.79 -46.86 33.51
CA LEU A 17 15.86 -46.97 34.65
C LEU A 17 16.20 -46.01 35.81
N GLN A 18 17.48 -45.69 35.98
CA GLN A 18 17.96 -44.74 36.99
C GLN A 18 17.76 -43.30 36.52
N LEU A 19 17.78 -43.04 35.20
CA LEU A 19 17.55 -41.72 34.63
C LEU A 19 16.12 -41.21 34.88
N VAL A 20 15.13 -42.10 34.83
CA VAL A 20 13.71 -41.75 35.09
C VAL A 20 13.45 -41.41 36.56
N LYS A 21 14.30 -41.91 37.48
CA LYS A 21 14.18 -41.69 38.93
C LYS A 21 14.98 -40.47 39.42
N LEU A 22 15.52 -39.68 38.51
CA LEU A 22 16.42 -38.58 38.83
C LEU A 22 15.63 -37.36 39.35
N ASP A 23 15.71 -37.05 40.64
CA ASP A 23 14.98 -35.91 41.23
C ASP A 23 15.61 -34.57 40.87
N VAL A 24 15.08 -33.88 39.88
CA VAL A 24 15.62 -32.61 39.33
C VAL A 24 15.64 -31.45 40.35
N SER A 25 14.99 -31.60 41.51
CA SER A 25 14.80 -30.55 42.52
C SER A 25 16.02 -30.27 43.40
N ASP A 26 16.95 -31.23 43.53
CA ASP A 26 18.13 -31.07 44.39
C ASP A 26 19.22 -30.20 43.74
N LYS A 27 19.32 -28.96 44.22
CA LYS A 27 20.30 -27.96 43.77
C LYS A 27 21.73 -28.27 44.18
N LYS A 28 21.97 -29.14 45.17
CA LYS A 28 23.34 -29.53 45.58
C LYS A 28 24.02 -30.38 44.52
N ASN A 29 23.24 -31.07 43.69
CA ASN A 29 23.74 -31.94 42.64
C ASN A 29 23.86 -31.23 41.29
N TRP A 30 23.62 -29.93 41.22
CA TRP A 30 23.78 -29.14 40.00
C TRP A 30 25.25 -28.75 39.79
N VAL A 31 25.73 -28.95 38.59
CA VAL A 31 27.07 -28.57 38.11
C VAL A 31 26.86 -27.59 36.97
N HIS A 32 27.68 -26.54 36.93
CA HIS A 32 27.60 -25.57 35.84
C HIS A 32 28.06 -26.26 34.53
N PRO A 33 27.38 -26.05 33.38
CA PRO A 33 27.73 -26.73 32.13
C PRO A 33 29.18 -26.50 31.70
N THR A 34 29.78 -25.35 32.07
CA THR A 34 31.19 -25.01 31.79
C THR A 34 32.20 -25.80 32.64
N GLU A 35 31.77 -26.39 33.76
CA GLU A 35 32.59 -27.22 34.63
C GLU A 35 32.52 -28.71 34.24
N VAL A 36 31.60 -29.07 33.35
CA VAL A 36 31.50 -30.41 32.78
C VAL A 36 32.62 -30.57 31.75
N LYS A 37 33.67 -31.31 32.12
CA LYS A 37 34.71 -31.76 31.18
C LYS A 37 34.10 -32.78 30.23
N ILE A 38 33.53 -32.29 29.12
CA ILE A 38 33.24 -33.10 27.94
C ILE A 38 34.60 -33.61 27.47
N GLY A 39 34.85 -34.93 27.55
CA GLY A 39 36.18 -35.51 27.33
C GLY A 39 36.85 -35.01 26.04
N LEU A 40 38.19 -35.02 26.00
CA LEU A 40 39.04 -34.50 24.92
C LEU A 40 38.59 -34.90 23.48
N GLY A 41 37.88 -36.02 23.33
CA GLY A 41 37.34 -36.49 22.05
C GLY A 41 36.03 -35.83 21.59
N ALA A 42 35.22 -35.26 22.49
CA ALA A 42 33.99 -34.54 22.13
C ALA A 42 34.28 -33.05 21.82
N GLU A 43 35.28 -32.47 22.49
CA GLU A 43 35.66 -31.07 22.29
C GLU A 43 36.32 -30.83 20.92
N SER A 44 37.00 -31.85 20.35
CA SER A 44 37.56 -31.82 19.00
C SER A 44 36.52 -32.01 17.90
N VAL A 45 35.47 -32.79 18.15
CA VAL A 45 34.33 -32.98 17.22
C VAL A 45 33.49 -31.70 17.10
N LEU A 46 33.43 -30.88 18.16
CA LEU A 46 32.68 -29.63 18.19
C LEU A 46 33.47 -28.42 17.65
N LYS A 47 34.81 -28.49 17.58
CA LYS A 47 35.68 -27.44 17.03
C LYS A 47 35.97 -27.70 15.55
N VAL A 48 34.96 -27.57 14.69
CA VAL A 48 35.18 -27.50 13.25
C VAL A 48 35.78 -26.13 12.92
N PRO A 49 37.03 -26.04 12.42
CA PRO A 49 37.64 -24.77 12.07
C PRO A 49 36.88 -24.16 10.88
N LEU A 50 36.30 -22.98 11.09
CA LEU A 50 35.65 -22.23 10.02
C LEU A 50 36.71 -21.81 9.00
N SER A 51 36.65 -22.41 7.81
CA SER A 51 37.56 -22.04 6.73
C SER A 51 37.22 -20.65 6.20
N LYS A 52 38.23 -19.93 5.69
CA LYS A 52 38.03 -18.61 5.09
C LYS A 52 37.05 -18.66 3.92
N GLU A 53 37.02 -19.77 3.17
CA GLU A 53 36.09 -19.98 2.07
C GLU A 53 34.64 -20.12 2.54
N MET A 54 34.41 -20.81 3.67
CA MET A 54 33.08 -20.90 4.28
C MET A 54 32.58 -19.53 4.74
N LEU A 55 33.45 -18.74 5.39
CA LEU A 55 33.13 -17.38 5.80
C LEU A 55 32.84 -16.46 4.61
N ALA A 56 33.65 -16.54 3.54
CA ALA A 56 33.46 -15.78 2.31
C ALA A 56 32.16 -16.17 1.58
N SER A 57 31.83 -17.46 1.55
CA SER A 57 30.59 -17.98 0.98
C SER A 57 29.37 -17.49 1.77
N ALA A 58 29.41 -17.56 3.10
CA ALA A 58 28.36 -17.05 3.98
C ALA A 58 28.17 -15.53 3.82
N ALA A 59 29.27 -14.75 3.74
CA ALA A 59 29.21 -13.31 3.50
C ALA A 59 28.60 -12.98 2.13
N SER A 60 28.97 -13.73 1.09
CA SER A 60 28.43 -13.58 -0.27
C SER A 60 26.95 -13.96 -0.35
N ALA A 61 26.53 -15.02 0.34
CA ALA A 61 25.13 -15.41 0.46
C ALA A 61 24.31 -14.33 1.19
N ARG A 62 24.84 -13.79 2.29
CA ARG A 62 24.21 -12.69 3.03
C ARG A 62 24.07 -11.43 2.19
N SER A 63 25.09 -11.07 1.42
CA SER A 63 25.05 -9.91 0.52
C SER A 63 23.96 -10.07 -0.56
N ARG A 64 23.93 -11.24 -1.21
CA ARG A 64 22.90 -11.57 -2.22
C ARG A 64 21.49 -11.51 -1.65
N TYR A 65 21.28 -12.07 -0.45
CA TYR A 65 19.98 -12.02 0.21
C TYR A 65 19.56 -10.58 0.54
N ARG A 66 20.49 -9.74 1.01
CA ARG A 66 20.20 -8.33 1.28
C ARG A 66 19.79 -7.58 0.01
N MET A 67 20.52 -7.78 -1.09
CA MET A 67 20.19 -7.17 -2.39
C MET A 67 18.81 -7.64 -2.88
N HIS A 68 18.49 -8.93 -2.76
CA HIS A 68 17.16 -9.44 -3.12
C HIS A 68 16.05 -8.79 -2.27
N LEU A 69 16.24 -8.64 -0.96
CA LEU A 69 15.28 -7.95 -0.10
C LEU A 69 15.11 -6.47 -0.45
N GLU A 70 16.19 -5.77 -0.78
CA GLU A 70 16.16 -4.39 -1.25
C GLU A 70 15.41 -4.27 -2.58
N GLU A 71 15.63 -5.22 -3.49
CA GLU A 71 14.94 -5.28 -4.77
C GLU A 71 13.44 -5.60 -4.62
N GLU A 72 13.06 -6.54 -3.76
CA GLU A 72 11.65 -6.80 -3.46
C GLU A 72 10.96 -5.57 -2.85
N LYS A 73 11.63 -4.85 -1.94
CA LYS A 73 11.10 -3.60 -1.39
C LYS A 73 10.92 -2.54 -2.47
N ARG A 74 11.92 -2.37 -3.34
CA ARG A 74 11.86 -1.43 -4.46
C ARG A 74 10.73 -1.75 -5.43
N LYS A 75 10.57 -3.02 -5.80
CA LYS A 75 9.47 -3.49 -6.66
C LYS A 75 8.11 -3.16 -6.05
N LYS A 76 7.89 -3.53 -4.78
CA LYS A 76 6.63 -3.21 -4.07
C LYS A 76 6.36 -1.71 -4.00
N MET A 77 7.38 -0.89 -3.75
CA MET A 77 7.22 0.58 -3.73
C MET A 77 6.85 1.11 -5.12
N SER A 78 7.52 0.64 -6.17
CA SER A 78 7.21 0.98 -7.56
C SER A 78 5.80 0.57 -7.95
N ASP A 79 5.38 -0.65 -7.61
CA ASP A 79 4.04 -1.17 -7.92
C ASP A 79 2.95 -0.34 -7.24
N VAL A 80 3.13 0.01 -5.96
CA VAL A 80 2.21 0.87 -5.22
C VAL A 80 2.15 2.27 -5.82
N GLN A 81 3.28 2.81 -6.29
CA GLN A 81 3.34 4.12 -6.93
C GLN A 81 2.67 4.11 -8.30
N GLY A 82 2.93 3.09 -9.12
CA GLY A 82 2.26 2.88 -10.41
C GLY A 82 0.75 2.69 -10.26
N GLN A 83 0.29 1.94 -9.26
CA GLN A 83 -1.13 1.81 -8.93
C GLN A 83 -1.77 3.15 -8.55
N LYS A 84 -1.10 3.96 -7.73
CA LYS A 84 -1.59 5.30 -7.35
C LYS A 84 -1.68 6.23 -8.56
N ARG A 85 -0.66 6.20 -9.43
CA ARG A 85 -0.63 6.99 -10.66
C ARG A 85 -1.76 6.60 -11.60
N LYS A 86 -1.94 5.29 -11.82
CA LYS A 86 -3.02 4.75 -12.65
C LYS A 86 -4.41 5.15 -12.13
N ALA A 87 -4.64 5.04 -10.82
CA ALA A 87 -5.90 5.44 -10.22
C ALA A 87 -6.18 6.95 -10.39
N ALA A 88 -5.15 7.79 -10.25
CA ALA A 88 -5.27 9.24 -10.48
C ALA A 88 -5.53 9.57 -11.96
N GLU A 89 -4.91 8.84 -12.90
CA GLU A 89 -5.16 8.99 -14.34
C GLU A 89 -6.59 8.57 -14.71
N GLU A 90 -7.11 7.48 -14.13
CA GLU A 90 -8.50 7.04 -14.29
C GLU A 90 -9.50 8.10 -13.78
N GLU A 91 -9.26 8.68 -12.60
CA GLU A 91 -10.11 9.73 -12.04
C GLU A 91 -10.11 11.01 -12.91
N ILE A 92 -8.96 11.40 -13.45
CA ILE A 92 -8.88 12.52 -14.40
C ILE A 92 -9.71 12.22 -15.66
N GLU A 93 -9.65 11.00 -16.16
CA GLU A 93 -10.41 10.59 -17.35
C GLU A 93 -11.93 10.60 -17.09
N GLU A 94 -12.37 10.18 -15.91
CA GLU A 94 -13.76 10.31 -15.48
C GLU A 94 -14.21 11.76 -15.38
N LEU A 95 -13.38 12.64 -14.78
CA LEU A 95 -13.65 14.08 -14.70
C LEU A 95 -13.72 14.72 -16.09
N LYS A 96 -12.88 14.31 -17.05
CA LYS A 96 -12.96 14.77 -18.45
C LYS A 96 -14.27 14.38 -19.13
N LYS A 97 -14.71 13.14 -18.94
CA LYS A 97 -16.01 12.67 -19.47
C LYS A 97 -17.17 13.44 -18.86
N SER A 98 -17.16 13.62 -17.53
CA SER A 98 -18.15 14.43 -16.81
C SER A 98 -18.18 15.87 -17.32
N LYS A 99 -17.02 16.51 -17.48
CA LYS A 99 -16.87 17.84 -18.09
C LYS A 99 -17.49 17.91 -19.49
N ALA A 100 -17.20 16.92 -20.35
CA ALA A 100 -17.71 16.89 -21.72
C ALA A 100 -19.25 16.80 -21.75
N THR A 101 -19.84 15.94 -20.91
CA THR A 101 -21.29 15.80 -20.81
C THR A 101 -21.95 17.07 -20.26
N LEU A 102 -21.41 17.67 -19.19
CA LEU A 102 -21.91 18.92 -18.64
C LEU A 102 -21.84 20.06 -19.66
N LYS A 103 -20.74 20.16 -20.43
CA LYS A 103 -20.58 21.16 -21.49
C LYS A 103 -21.62 20.99 -22.61
N ALA A 104 -21.92 19.75 -23.00
CA ALA A 104 -22.96 19.46 -23.97
C ALA A 104 -24.35 19.88 -23.44
N VAL A 105 -24.65 19.56 -22.18
CA VAL A 105 -25.91 19.93 -21.52
C VAL A 105 -26.05 21.45 -21.35
N THR A 106 -24.99 22.17 -21.00
CA THR A 106 -25.05 23.64 -20.93
C THR A 106 -25.34 24.24 -22.30
N ASN A 107 -24.68 23.74 -23.34
CA ASN A 107 -24.91 24.23 -24.70
C ASN A 107 -26.35 23.98 -25.16
N SER A 108 -26.90 22.78 -24.93
CA SER A 108 -28.28 22.47 -25.31
C SER A 108 -29.29 23.31 -24.52
N LEU A 109 -29.11 23.47 -23.20
CA LEU A 109 -29.98 24.32 -22.38
C LEU A 109 -29.97 25.79 -22.84
N SER A 110 -28.82 26.30 -23.30
CA SER A 110 -28.74 27.65 -23.87
C SER A 110 -29.49 27.73 -25.19
N GLN A 111 -29.23 26.80 -26.11
CA GLN A 111 -29.88 26.76 -27.42
C GLN A 111 -31.40 26.64 -27.31
N ASP A 112 -31.89 25.74 -26.45
CA ASP A 112 -33.32 25.55 -26.21
C ASP A 112 -33.95 26.81 -25.61
N ALA A 113 -33.24 27.50 -24.71
CA ALA A 113 -33.71 28.76 -24.12
C ALA A 113 -33.81 29.87 -25.17
N ASP A 114 -32.82 29.96 -26.07
CA ASP A 114 -32.78 30.95 -27.15
C ASP A 114 -33.88 30.67 -28.19
N GLN A 115 -34.09 29.40 -28.58
CA GLN A 115 -35.18 29.01 -29.46
C GLN A 115 -36.56 29.32 -28.86
N LEU A 116 -36.75 29.14 -27.55
CA LEU A 116 -38.00 29.50 -26.89
C LEU A 116 -38.21 31.02 -26.83
N ALA A 117 -37.14 31.79 -26.69
CA ALA A 117 -37.20 33.25 -26.72
C ALA A 117 -37.56 33.75 -28.13
N GLU A 118 -36.89 33.26 -29.17
CA GLU A 118 -37.18 33.59 -30.57
C GLU A 118 -38.63 33.22 -30.95
N LYS A 119 -39.09 32.03 -30.56
CA LYS A 119 -40.50 31.63 -30.76
C LYS A 119 -41.48 32.54 -30.04
N ALA A 120 -41.10 33.16 -28.92
CA ALA A 120 -41.96 34.07 -28.18
C ALA A 120 -42.14 35.40 -28.91
N GLU A 121 -41.13 35.89 -29.64
CA GLU A 121 -41.20 37.16 -30.41
C GLU A 121 -42.30 37.11 -31.49
N GLY A 122 -42.55 35.94 -32.06
CA GLY A 122 -43.62 35.72 -33.04
C GLY A 122 -45.01 35.43 -32.46
N LYS A 123 -45.20 35.49 -31.13
CA LYS A 123 -46.46 35.20 -30.44
C LYS A 123 -46.89 36.39 -29.58
N ALA A 124 -48.17 36.44 -29.22
CA ALA A 124 -48.74 37.49 -28.37
C ALA A 124 -49.54 36.90 -27.20
N GLY A 125 -49.79 37.73 -26.18
CA GLY A 125 -50.63 37.39 -25.03
C GLY A 125 -50.11 36.21 -24.22
N THR A 126 -51.02 35.34 -23.78
CA THR A 126 -50.72 34.22 -22.86
C THR A 126 -49.65 33.27 -23.40
N LEU A 127 -49.65 32.99 -24.71
CA LEU A 127 -48.71 32.05 -25.33
C LEU A 127 -47.27 32.59 -25.31
N MET A 128 -47.09 33.90 -25.55
CA MET A 128 -45.79 34.57 -25.40
C MET A 128 -45.28 34.47 -23.96
N ALA A 129 -46.14 34.81 -22.98
CA ALA A 129 -45.77 34.77 -21.56
C ALA A 129 -45.35 33.36 -21.10
N GLN A 130 -46.03 32.31 -21.58
CA GLN A 130 -45.65 30.92 -21.30
C GLN A 130 -44.28 30.55 -21.88
N LEU A 131 -43.98 30.95 -23.11
CA LEU A 131 -42.69 30.67 -23.76
C LEU A 131 -41.54 31.39 -23.05
N ILE A 132 -41.74 32.66 -22.65
CA ILE A 132 -40.76 33.42 -21.87
C ILE A 132 -40.52 32.75 -20.52
N THR A 133 -41.57 32.31 -19.84
CA THR A 133 -41.44 31.61 -18.55
C THR A 133 -40.62 30.34 -18.72
N LYS A 134 -40.91 29.52 -19.74
CA LYS A 134 -40.13 28.31 -20.03
C LYS A 134 -38.67 28.64 -20.37
N SER A 135 -38.40 29.63 -21.23
CA SER A 135 -37.04 30.09 -21.55
C SER A 135 -36.27 30.48 -20.27
N ASN A 136 -36.89 31.26 -19.39
CA ASN A 136 -36.28 31.68 -18.12
C ASN A 136 -35.95 30.50 -17.20
N THR A 137 -36.80 29.47 -17.15
CA THR A 137 -36.49 28.25 -16.37
C THR A 137 -35.26 27.52 -16.92
N LEU A 138 -35.11 27.43 -18.24
CA LEU A 138 -33.93 26.82 -18.87
C LEU A 138 -32.68 27.68 -18.63
N ARG A 139 -32.77 29.01 -18.72
CA ARG A 139 -31.65 29.91 -18.39
C ARG A 139 -31.21 29.77 -16.93
N LYS A 140 -32.14 29.53 -16.00
CA LYS A 140 -31.80 29.25 -14.59
C LYS A 140 -31.02 27.94 -14.47
N ARG A 141 -31.51 26.84 -15.05
CA ARG A 141 -30.82 25.55 -15.04
C ARG A 141 -29.46 25.61 -15.73
N HIS A 142 -29.36 26.36 -16.83
CA HIS A 142 -28.09 26.60 -17.52
C HIS A 142 -27.05 27.23 -16.59
N ARG A 143 -27.43 28.27 -15.82
CA ARG A 143 -26.53 28.88 -14.83
C ARG A 143 -26.10 27.89 -13.74
N GLU A 144 -27.02 27.08 -13.24
CA GLU A 144 -26.71 26.03 -12.25
C GLU A 144 -25.70 25.01 -12.82
N LYS A 145 -25.93 24.50 -14.03
CA LYS A 145 -25.01 23.58 -14.71
C LYS A 145 -23.67 24.21 -15.08
N MET A 146 -23.64 25.50 -15.39
CA MET A 146 -22.38 26.24 -15.60
C MET A 146 -21.55 26.36 -14.31
N VAL A 147 -22.19 26.49 -13.14
CA VAL A 147 -21.49 26.48 -11.85
C VAL A 147 -20.93 25.09 -11.56
N GLU A 148 -21.70 24.03 -11.81
CA GLU A 148 -21.21 22.65 -11.70
C GLU A 148 -20.01 22.39 -12.64
N LEU A 149 -20.11 22.83 -13.90
CA LEU A 149 -19.03 22.70 -14.88
C LEU A 149 -17.74 23.36 -14.39
N LYS A 150 -17.82 24.60 -13.88
CA LYS A 150 -16.66 25.32 -13.33
C LYS A 150 -16.03 24.59 -12.13
N LYS A 151 -16.83 23.95 -11.28
CA LYS A 151 -16.31 23.14 -10.16
C LYS A 151 -15.54 21.93 -10.68
N VAL A 152 -16.10 21.20 -11.64
CA VAL A 152 -15.43 20.05 -12.27
C VAL A 152 -14.15 20.48 -12.98
N GLU A 153 -14.14 21.64 -13.65
CA GLU A 153 -12.93 22.18 -14.29
C GLU A 153 -11.83 22.51 -13.27
N ALA A 154 -12.19 23.12 -12.14
CA ALA A 154 -11.24 23.42 -11.06
C ALA A 154 -10.70 22.15 -10.39
N GLU A 155 -11.55 21.14 -10.17
CA GLU A 155 -11.13 19.83 -9.63
C GLU A 155 -10.21 19.09 -10.59
N LEU A 156 -10.51 19.11 -11.89
CA LEU A 156 -9.67 18.52 -12.92
C LEU A 156 -8.30 19.21 -12.99
N GLU A 157 -8.25 20.53 -12.88
CA GLU A 157 -6.99 21.28 -12.86
C GLU A 157 -6.16 20.91 -11.62
N LYS A 158 -6.79 20.86 -10.43
CA LYS A 158 -6.12 20.41 -9.20
C LYS A 158 -5.53 19.01 -9.34
N ARG A 159 -6.35 18.03 -9.75
CA ARG A 159 -5.90 16.64 -9.95
C ARG A 159 -4.81 16.53 -11.01
N ALA A 160 -4.90 17.30 -12.09
CA ALA A 160 -3.85 17.35 -13.12
C ALA A 160 -2.53 17.93 -12.58
N THR A 161 -2.59 18.96 -11.73
CA THR A 161 -1.38 19.49 -11.07
C THR A 161 -0.78 18.48 -10.10
N GLU A 162 -1.60 17.82 -9.27
CA GLU A 162 -1.16 16.79 -8.33
C GLU A 162 -0.44 15.63 -9.06
N LEU A 163 -1.00 15.17 -10.18
CA LEU A 163 -0.36 14.14 -11.01
C LEU A 163 0.98 14.61 -11.60
N ARG A 164 1.09 15.88 -11.99
CA ARG A 164 2.34 16.45 -12.52
C ARG A 164 3.45 16.53 -11.47
N TYR A 165 3.10 16.74 -10.20
CA TYR A 165 4.05 16.76 -9.08
C TYR A 165 4.35 15.36 -8.51
N MET A 166 3.71 14.31 -9.02
CA MET A 166 4.00 12.94 -8.62
C MET A 166 5.39 12.53 -9.14
N PRO A 167 6.25 11.91 -8.30
CA PRO A 167 7.58 11.51 -8.74
C PRO A 167 7.50 10.49 -9.89
N PRO A 168 8.37 10.60 -10.92
CA PRO A 168 8.43 9.60 -11.98
C PRO A 168 8.89 8.23 -11.44
N GLU A 169 8.47 7.17 -12.12
CA GLU A 169 8.99 5.80 -11.96
C GLU A 169 10.48 5.71 -12.32
#